data_AF-A0A2N2D644-F1
#
_entry.id   AF-A0A2N2D644-F1
#
_cell.length_a   1.000
_cell.length_b   1.000
_cell.length_c   1.000
_cell.angle_alpha   90.00
_cell.angle_beta   90.00
_cell.angle_gamma   90.00
#
_symmetry.space_group_name_H-M   'P 1'
#
loop_
_entity.id
_entity.type
_entity.pdbx_description
1 polymer ?
#
loop_
_entity_poly.entity_id
_entity_poly.type
_entity_poly.pdbx_seq_one_letter_code
_entity_poly.pdbx_strand_id
1 'polypeptide(L)'
;MKKNVYMILAVILVLSAAGTWYLWGNKAPQGKDTNTNIDSPSVAKRNNTYTTLPLMSIDKTKQYNAVVTTSMGIFKIKLLNNDAPITVNNFVFLARQGFFNGITFHRIIKDFMIQTGDPLGTGTGGPGYKFADELPNKLTYGPGIVAMANSGPNTNGSQFFICTGEQSKNLNNSPNYTIWGQVVEGMDVVLKIAAVPVKADSRGEASKPTNDVLIQEITITEQ
;
A
#
# COMPACT_ATOMS: atom_id res chain seq x y z
N MET A 1 -75.53 -23.87 -9.63
CA MET A 1 -75.02 -22.52 -10.00
C MET A 1 -73.52 -22.50 -9.79
N LYS A 2 -72.76 -22.28 -10.88
CA LYS A 2 -71.35 -21.84 -10.99
C LYS A 2 -70.28 -22.67 -10.25
N LYS A 3 -69.10 -23.00 -10.78
CA LYS A 3 -68.43 -22.96 -12.09
C LYS A 3 -67.13 -23.77 -11.85
N ASN A 4 -66.75 -24.61 -12.81
CA ASN A 4 -65.40 -24.93 -13.35
C ASN A 4 -64.17 -24.63 -12.46
N VAL A 5 -63.12 -25.47 -12.38
CA VAL A 5 -62.19 -25.75 -13.48
C VAL A 5 -61.40 -27.06 -13.25
N TYR A 6 -61.23 -27.78 -14.37
CA TYR A 6 -60.40 -28.93 -14.72
C TYR A 6 -59.03 -29.09 -14.04
N MET A 7 -58.68 -30.34 -13.72
CA MET A 7 -57.42 -30.90 -14.20
C MET A 7 -57.56 -32.40 -14.51
N ILE A 8 -57.07 -32.72 -15.70
CA ILE A 8 -57.19 -33.96 -16.47
C ILE A 8 -56.24 -35.05 -15.95
N LEU A 9 -56.71 -36.30 -16.06
CA LEU A 9 -56.03 -37.61 -16.26
C LEU A 9 -54.48 -37.62 -16.24
N ALA A 10 -53.80 -38.59 -15.63
CA ALA A 10 -53.89 -39.99 -16.02
C ALA A 10 -53.44 -41.00 -14.93
N VAL A 11 -54.11 -42.15 -14.98
CA VAL A 11 -53.84 -43.42 -14.30
C VAL A 11 -52.90 -44.27 -15.18
N ILE A 12 -52.10 -45.16 -14.55
CA ILE A 12 -51.54 -46.49 -14.94
C ILE A 12 -50.25 -46.66 -14.08
N LEU A 13 -50.13 -47.40 -12.96
CA LEU A 13 -50.42 -48.82 -12.62
C LEU A 13 -49.74 -49.78 -13.61
N VAL A 14 -48.59 -50.42 -13.33
CA VAL A 14 -48.48 -51.66 -12.51
C VAL A 14 -47.00 -52.16 -12.49
N LEU A 15 -46.53 -52.50 -11.28
CA LEU A 15 -45.68 -53.62 -10.80
C LEU A 15 -44.52 -54.19 -11.64
N SER A 16 -43.31 -54.24 -11.06
CA SER A 16 -42.67 -55.49 -10.54
C SER A 16 -41.22 -55.23 -10.07
N ALA A 17 -40.95 -55.57 -8.80
CA ALA A 17 -39.99 -56.59 -8.34
C ALA A 17 -38.50 -56.20 -8.32
N ALA A 18 -38.00 -56.10 -7.08
CA ALA A 18 -36.70 -56.52 -6.56
C ALA A 18 -35.48 -56.51 -7.49
N GLY A 19 -34.51 -55.64 -7.17
CA GLY A 19 -33.18 -55.68 -7.76
C GLY A 19 -32.32 -54.52 -7.27
N THR A 20 -31.86 -54.59 -6.02
CA THR A 20 -30.72 -53.79 -5.57
C THR A 20 -29.48 -54.22 -6.36
N TRP A 21 -28.94 -53.32 -7.20
CA TRP A 21 -27.51 -53.16 -7.58
C TRP A 21 -27.38 -52.57 -9.00
N TYR A 22 -26.94 -51.31 -9.12
CA TYR A 22 -25.77 -50.87 -9.90
C TYR A 22 -25.73 -49.33 -9.94
N LEU A 23 -24.77 -48.71 -9.25
CA LEU A 23 -24.16 -47.47 -9.72
C LEU A 23 -22.66 -47.57 -9.52
N TRP A 24 -21.99 -47.68 -10.66
CA TRP A 24 -20.57 -47.53 -10.87
C TRP A 24 -20.19 -46.08 -10.55
N GLY A 25 -19.37 -45.87 -9.54
CA GLY A 25 -18.83 -44.57 -9.17
C GLY A 25 -17.41 -44.74 -8.68
N ASN A 26 -16.47 -44.10 -9.37
CA ASN A 26 -15.03 -44.16 -9.10
C ASN A 26 -14.70 -43.88 -7.63
N LYS A 27 -13.83 -44.72 -7.05
CA LYS A 27 -13.11 -44.41 -5.81
C LYS A 27 -12.19 -43.21 -6.08
N ALA A 28 -12.57 -42.03 -5.57
CA ALA A 28 -11.65 -40.92 -5.34
C ALA A 28 -11.23 -40.94 -3.85
N PRO A 29 -9.94 -40.79 -3.53
CA PRO A 29 -9.47 -40.82 -2.14
C PRO A 29 -9.82 -39.51 -1.42
N GLN A 30 -10.11 -39.62 -0.12
CA GLN A 30 -10.28 -38.52 0.84
C GLN A 30 -9.13 -37.51 0.74
N GLY A 31 -9.45 -36.29 0.31
CA GLY A 31 -8.60 -35.10 0.40
C GLY A 31 -9.17 -34.17 1.47
N LYS A 32 -8.30 -33.77 2.41
CA LYS A 32 -8.57 -32.91 3.57
C LYS A 32 -9.24 -31.59 3.18
N ASP A 33 -10.14 -31.14 4.05
CA ASP A 33 -10.66 -29.78 4.07
C ASP A 33 -9.51 -28.77 4.13
N THR A 34 -9.36 -27.94 3.09
CA THR A 34 -8.52 -26.74 3.15
C THR A 34 -9.34 -25.54 2.77
N ASN A 35 -9.78 -24.85 3.82
CA ASN A 35 -10.18 -23.47 3.84
C ASN A 35 -9.03 -22.62 3.25
N THR A 36 -9.17 -22.14 2.01
CA THR A 36 -8.15 -21.27 1.38
C THR A 36 -8.31 -19.86 1.92
N ASN A 37 -7.72 -19.65 3.09
CA ASN A 37 -7.22 -18.37 3.55
C ASN A 37 -6.32 -17.83 2.43
N ILE A 38 -6.67 -16.69 1.84
CA ILE A 38 -5.77 -15.99 0.93
C ILE A 38 -4.66 -15.43 1.81
N ASP A 39 -3.60 -16.22 1.95
CA ASP A 39 -2.35 -15.81 2.58
C ASP A 39 -1.81 -14.61 1.82
N SER A 40 -1.96 -13.43 2.43
CA SER A 40 -1.10 -12.27 2.19
C SER A 40 0.35 -12.74 2.12
N PRO A 41 1.14 -12.34 1.11
CA PRO A 41 2.53 -12.78 0.99
C PRO A 41 3.28 -12.43 2.29
N SER A 42 3.83 -13.49 2.87
CA SER A 42 4.28 -13.55 4.25
C SER A 42 5.31 -12.46 4.58
N VAL A 43 5.12 -11.86 5.75
CA VAL A 43 6.01 -10.90 6.43
C VAL A 43 7.47 -11.40 6.50
N ALA A 44 7.72 -12.71 6.39
CA ALA A 44 9.02 -13.35 6.54
C ALA A 44 10.08 -12.97 5.48
N LYS A 45 9.70 -12.43 4.32
CA LYS A 45 10.66 -11.93 3.31
C LYS A 45 11.12 -10.48 3.54
N ARG A 46 10.62 -9.79 4.57
CA ARG A 46 10.84 -8.34 4.78
C ARG A 46 11.98 -7.99 5.74
N ASN A 47 12.76 -8.97 6.20
CA ASN A 47 13.90 -8.74 7.09
C ASN A 47 15.13 -8.15 6.35
N ASN A 48 14.93 -7.42 5.25
CA ASN A 48 15.97 -6.68 4.55
C ASN A 48 16.38 -5.47 5.39
N THR A 49 17.04 -5.73 6.52
CA THR A 49 17.74 -4.74 7.32
C THR A 49 19.08 -4.48 6.64
N TYR A 50 19.14 -3.45 5.82
CA TYR A 50 20.37 -2.96 5.24
C TYR A 50 21.23 -2.31 6.33
N THR A 51 22.52 -2.58 6.33
CA THR A 51 23.44 -2.07 7.36
C THR A 51 24.03 -0.71 7.01
N THR A 52 23.98 -0.30 5.74
CA THR A 52 24.55 0.96 5.26
C THR A 52 23.64 1.60 4.22
N LEU A 53 23.70 2.93 4.14
CA LEU A 53 23.10 3.70 3.06
C LEU A 53 23.69 3.23 1.70
N PRO A 54 22.87 2.99 0.67
CA PRO A 54 23.35 2.59 -0.65
C PRO A 54 24.27 3.66 -1.25
N LEU A 55 25.28 3.20 -1.97
CA LEU A 55 26.14 4.08 -2.76
C LEU A 55 25.31 4.84 -3.82
N MET A 56 25.79 6.03 -4.19
CA MET A 56 25.17 6.83 -5.25
C MET A 56 25.20 6.05 -6.57
N SER A 57 24.03 5.79 -7.13
CA SER A 57 23.84 4.98 -8.34
C SER A 57 22.93 5.62 -9.39
N ILE A 58 22.17 6.65 -9.00
CA ILE A 58 21.30 7.39 -9.94
C ILE A 58 22.14 8.34 -10.80
N ASP A 59 21.71 8.51 -12.05
CA ASP A 59 22.25 9.52 -12.95
C ASP A 59 21.50 10.84 -12.71
N LYS A 60 22.16 11.82 -12.11
CA LYS A 60 21.54 13.10 -11.77
C LYS A 60 21.08 13.90 -13.01
N THR A 61 21.55 13.57 -14.20
CA THR A 61 21.14 14.24 -15.44
C THR A 61 19.79 13.76 -15.98
N LYS A 62 19.32 12.59 -15.52
CA LYS A 62 18.03 12.02 -15.91
C LYS A 62 16.89 12.52 -15.02
N GLN A 63 15.66 12.41 -15.53
CA GLN A 63 14.45 12.59 -14.74
C GLN A 63 13.91 11.24 -14.29
N TYR A 64 13.73 11.08 -12.97
CA TYR A 64 13.12 9.89 -12.40
C TYR A 64 11.65 10.14 -12.04
N ASN A 65 10.82 9.13 -12.26
CA ASN A 65 9.47 9.05 -11.70
C ASN A 65 9.28 7.69 -11.00
N ALA A 66 8.43 7.69 -9.98
CA ALA A 66 7.99 6.49 -9.30
C ALA A 66 6.49 6.28 -9.55
N VAL A 67 6.13 5.18 -10.19
CA VAL A 67 4.73 4.74 -10.32
C VAL A 67 4.43 3.86 -9.12
N VAL A 68 3.53 4.33 -8.26
CA VAL A 68 3.16 3.65 -7.01
C VAL A 68 1.81 2.99 -7.21
N THR A 69 1.82 1.66 -7.25
CA THR A 69 0.61 0.84 -7.30
C THR A 69 0.19 0.51 -5.87
N THR A 70 -1.03 0.88 -5.49
CA THR A 70 -1.59 0.60 -4.16
C THR A 70 -2.86 -0.23 -4.26
N SER A 71 -3.33 -0.76 -3.13
CA SER A 71 -4.65 -1.41 -3.05
C SER A 71 -5.84 -0.48 -3.37
N MET A 72 -5.62 0.83 -3.49
CA MET A 72 -6.68 1.83 -3.74
C MET A 72 -6.61 2.51 -5.11
N GLY A 73 -5.56 2.24 -5.89
CA GLY A 73 -5.29 2.85 -7.19
C GLY A 73 -3.80 3.10 -7.44
N ILE A 74 -3.49 3.78 -8.53
CA ILE A 74 -2.13 4.11 -8.95
C ILE A 74 -1.93 5.63 -8.90
N PHE A 75 -0.78 6.07 -8.43
CA PHE A 75 -0.34 7.45 -8.55
C PHE A 75 1.13 7.54 -8.94
N LYS A 76 1.57 8.70 -9.44
CA LYS A 76 2.93 8.93 -9.94
C LYS A 76 3.60 10.05 -9.17
N ILE A 77 4.83 9.82 -8.71
CA ILE A 77 5.67 10.81 -8.07
C ILE A 77 6.81 11.19 -9.03
N LYS A 78 6.96 12.48 -9.33
CA LYS A 78 8.19 13.03 -9.92
C LYS A 78 9.26 13.16 -8.83
N LEU A 79 10.43 12.56 -9.06
CA LEU A 79 11.52 12.61 -8.09
C LEU A 79 12.41 13.83 -8.33
N LEU A 80 12.85 14.48 -7.26
CA LEU A 80 13.64 15.70 -7.29
C LEU A 80 15.14 15.39 -7.11
N ASN A 81 15.70 14.55 -7.98
CA ASN A 81 17.10 14.07 -7.85
C ASN A 81 18.17 15.16 -7.90
N ASN A 82 17.86 16.34 -8.43
CA ASN A 82 18.76 17.50 -8.39
C ASN A 82 18.72 18.26 -7.06
N ASP A 83 17.61 18.15 -6.32
CA ASP A 83 17.38 18.90 -5.08
C ASP A 83 17.69 18.04 -3.86
N ALA A 84 17.32 16.76 -3.89
CA ALA A 84 17.54 15.78 -2.83
C ALA A 84 18.17 14.48 -3.37
N PRO A 85 19.39 14.55 -3.97
CA PRO A 85 20.03 13.40 -4.62
C PRO A 85 20.23 12.18 -3.72
N ILE A 86 20.59 12.37 -2.45
CA ILE A 86 20.84 11.26 -1.51
C ILE A 86 19.52 10.56 -1.20
N THR A 87 18.47 11.35 -0.91
CA THR A 87 17.14 10.85 -0.60
C THR A 87 16.54 10.10 -1.79
N VAL A 88 16.65 10.67 -3.01
CA VAL A 88 16.16 10.02 -4.21
C VAL A 88 16.94 8.75 -4.52
N ASN A 89 18.27 8.75 -4.37
CA ASN A 89 19.07 7.52 -4.55
C ASN A 89 18.64 6.42 -3.58
N ASN A 90 18.45 6.77 -2.30
CA ASN A 90 17.94 5.87 -1.28
C ASN A 90 16.57 5.28 -1.66
N PHE A 91 15.62 6.13 -2.06
CA PHE A 91 14.28 5.70 -2.44
C PHE A 91 14.32 4.78 -3.68
N VAL A 92 15.05 5.16 -4.73
CA VAL A 92 15.17 4.37 -5.97
C VAL A 92 15.79 3.01 -5.70
N PHE A 93 16.85 2.95 -4.88
CA PHE A 93 17.45 1.70 -4.45
C PHE A 93 16.42 0.80 -3.76
N LEU A 94 15.77 1.29 -2.70
CA LEU A 94 14.79 0.52 -1.93
C LEU A 94 13.61 0.04 -2.80
N ALA A 95 13.08 0.90 -3.68
CA ALA A 95 12.01 0.54 -4.60
C ALA A 95 12.43 -0.59 -5.55
N ARG A 96 13.62 -0.51 -6.15
CA ARG A 96 14.16 -1.56 -7.04
C ARG A 96 14.39 -2.90 -6.32
N GLN A 97 14.62 -2.88 -5.01
CA GLN A 97 14.72 -4.10 -4.19
C GLN A 97 13.34 -4.65 -3.76
N GLY A 98 12.23 -4.01 -4.16
CA GLY A 98 10.89 -4.38 -3.72
C GLY A 98 10.63 -4.14 -2.22
N PHE A 99 11.44 -3.28 -1.57
CA PHE A 99 11.36 -3.01 -0.13
C PHE A 99 9.97 -2.53 0.30
N PHE A 100 9.31 -1.74 -0.55
CA PHE A 100 8.00 -1.15 -0.25
C PHE A 100 6.82 -2.09 -0.49
N ASN A 101 7.04 -3.27 -1.07
CA ASN A 101 5.94 -4.18 -1.42
C ASN A 101 5.29 -4.74 -0.15
N GLY A 102 3.98 -4.55 -0.02
CA GLY A 102 3.19 -4.91 1.15
C GLY A 102 3.33 -3.95 2.33
N ILE A 103 4.06 -2.84 2.20
CA ILE A 103 4.13 -1.81 3.25
C ILE A 103 2.80 -1.04 3.29
N THR A 104 2.28 -0.86 4.49
CA THR A 104 1.02 -0.14 4.74
C THR A 104 1.24 1.36 4.90
N PHE A 105 0.22 2.15 4.57
CA PHE A 105 0.08 3.51 5.09
C PHE A 105 -0.34 3.41 6.56
N HIS A 106 0.62 3.54 7.47
CA HIS A 106 0.41 3.29 8.91
C HIS A 106 -0.14 4.48 9.68
N ARG A 107 -0.10 5.69 9.09
CA ARG A 107 -0.60 6.92 9.71
C ARG A 107 -1.23 7.85 8.69
N ILE A 108 -2.47 8.27 8.95
CA ILE A 108 -3.27 9.17 8.12
C ILE A 108 -3.81 10.30 9.00
N ILE A 109 -3.55 11.55 8.62
CA ILE A 109 -4.18 12.71 9.23
C ILE A 109 -4.88 13.47 8.10
N LYS A 110 -6.22 13.42 8.13
CA LYS A 110 -7.08 14.06 7.13
C LYS A 110 -6.72 15.53 6.99
N ASP A 111 -6.71 16.02 5.74
CA ASP A 111 -6.36 17.40 5.36
C ASP A 111 -4.92 17.83 5.70
N PHE A 112 -4.06 16.90 6.12
CA PHE A 112 -2.66 17.12 6.40
C PHE A 112 -1.75 16.20 5.57
N MET A 113 -1.70 14.90 5.87
CA MET A 113 -0.79 13.96 5.21
C MET A 113 -1.16 12.48 5.39
N ILE A 114 -0.62 11.65 4.51
CA ILE A 114 -0.57 10.19 4.63
C ILE A 114 0.90 9.74 4.71
N GLN A 115 1.23 8.86 5.66
CA GLN A 115 2.60 8.40 5.92
C GLN A 115 2.70 6.88 5.74
N THR A 116 3.82 6.46 5.13
CA THR A 116 4.11 5.07 4.75
C THR A 116 5.62 4.81 4.81
N GLY A 117 6.08 3.67 4.29
CA GLY A 117 7.50 3.30 4.20
C GLY A 117 8.07 2.65 5.44
N ASP A 118 7.23 2.26 6.41
CA ASP A 118 7.65 1.48 7.58
C ASP A 118 7.44 -0.03 7.33
N PRO A 119 8.51 -0.86 7.25
CA PRO A 119 8.38 -2.30 7.06
C PRO A 119 7.67 -3.02 8.23
N LEU A 120 7.65 -2.42 9.43
CA LEU A 120 6.96 -2.96 10.61
C LEU A 120 5.50 -2.50 10.70
N GLY A 121 5.12 -1.43 10.01
CA GLY A 121 3.80 -0.81 10.11
C GLY A 121 3.47 -0.21 11.48
N THR A 122 4.48 0.03 12.34
CA THR A 122 4.31 0.54 13.71
C THR A 122 4.60 2.03 13.86
N GLY A 123 5.10 2.66 12.80
CA GLY A 123 5.67 4.01 12.78
C GLY A 123 7.14 4.09 13.21
N THR A 124 7.79 2.97 13.54
CA THR A 124 9.13 2.96 14.15
C THR A 124 10.17 2.16 13.38
N GLY A 125 9.78 1.40 12.37
CA GLY A 125 10.74 0.67 11.54
C GLY A 125 11.42 1.56 10.50
N GLY A 126 12.34 0.96 9.76
CA GLY A 126 13.15 1.62 8.74
C GLY A 126 13.99 0.62 7.96
N PRO A 127 14.88 1.08 7.08
CA PRO A 127 15.67 0.21 6.21
C PRO A 127 16.88 -0.41 6.93
N GLY A 128 17.11 -0.08 8.20
CA GLY A 128 18.27 -0.54 8.99
C GLY A 128 19.40 0.48 9.14
N TYR A 129 19.30 1.63 8.46
CA TYR A 129 20.22 2.75 8.58
C TYR A 129 19.47 4.09 8.66
N LYS A 130 20.22 5.15 8.95
CA LYS A 130 19.77 6.55 8.92
C LYS A 130 20.71 7.41 8.09
N PHE A 131 20.21 8.51 7.53
CA PHE A 131 21.02 9.47 6.78
C PHE A 131 20.58 10.93 6.99
N ALA A 132 21.46 11.84 6.57
CA ALA A 132 21.34 13.28 6.76
C ALA A 132 20.13 13.89 6.04
N ASP A 133 19.68 15.05 6.52
CA ASP A 133 18.70 15.88 5.82
C ASP A 133 19.34 16.62 4.63
N GLU A 134 18.56 16.88 3.58
CA GLU A 134 18.97 17.70 2.43
C GLU A 134 18.16 19.01 2.45
N LEU A 135 18.53 19.89 3.37
CA LEU A 135 17.90 21.19 3.63
C LEU A 135 18.86 22.36 3.31
N PRO A 136 18.38 23.57 3.00
CA PRO A 136 16.96 23.95 2.89
C PRO A 136 16.30 23.40 1.63
N ASN A 137 15.00 23.12 1.72
CA ASN A 137 14.21 22.71 0.57
C ASN A 137 14.09 23.84 -0.47
N LYS A 138 14.08 23.49 -1.76
CA LYS A 138 13.78 24.45 -2.85
C LYS A 138 12.29 24.67 -3.09
N LEU A 139 11.47 23.68 -2.72
CA LEU A 139 10.01 23.76 -2.75
C LEU A 139 9.46 23.99 -1.34
N THR A 140 8.24 24.49 -1.26
CA THR A 140 7.48 24.63 -0.02
C THR A 140 6.53 23.45 0.17
N TYR A 141 6.18 23.12 1.41
CA TYR A 141 5.17 22.10 1.67
C TYR A 141 3.79 22.57 1.24
N GLY A 142 3.02 21.65 0.67
CA GLY A 142 1.64 21.85 0.22
C GLY A 142 1.09 20.54 -0.35
N PRO A 143 -0.21 20.49 -0.71
CA PRO A 143 -0.81 19.28 -1.30
C PRO A 143 0.02 18.72 -2.47
N GLY A 144 0.24 17.40 -2.46
CA GLY A 144 1.03 16.68 -3.46
C GLY A 144 2.54 16.63 -3.21
N ILE A 145 3.08 17.39 -2.25
CA ILE A 145 4.51 17.32 -1.89
C ILE A 145 4.81 16.02 -1.14
N VAL A 146 5.93 15.38 -1.50
CA VAL A 146 6.44 14.17 -0.86
C VAL A 146 7.71 14.50 -0.10
N ALA A 147 7.75 14.17 1.19
CA ALA A 147 8.86 14.46 2.07
C ALA A 147 9.21 13.28 2.98
N MET A 148 10.46 13.25 3.46
CA MET A 148 10.91 12.21 4.39
C MET A 148 10.27 12.40 5.76
N ALA A 149 9.85 11.30 6.39
CA ALA A 149 9.60 11.29 7.83
C ALA A 149 10.93 11.02 8.56
N ASN A 150 11.15 11.71 9.68
CA ASN A 150 12.33 11.54 10.52
C ASN A 150 11.95 11.57 12.01
N SER A 151 12.89 11.21 12.88
CA SER A 151 12.75 11.25 14.34
C SER A 151 13.62 12.36 14.96
N GLY A 152 13.86 13.43 14.20
CA GLY A 152 14.82 14.49 14.50
C GLY A 152 15.85 14.70 13.39
N PRO A 153 16.69 15.75 13.50
CA PRO A 153 17.66 16.09 12.46
C PRO A 153 18.54 14.92 12.06
N ASN A 154 18.77 14.74 10.76
CA ASN A 154 19.64 13.74 10.17
C ASN A 154 19.28 12.29 10.50
N THR A 155 17.97 12.00 10.58
CA THR A 155 17.47 10.65 10.87
C THR A 155 16.52 10.10 9.80
N ASN A 156 16.72 10.51 8.54
CA ASN A 156 15.97 9.98 7.41
C ASN A 156 16.24 8.49 7.23
N GLY A 157 15.25 7.75 6.77
CA GLY A 157 15.34 6.30 6.52
C GLY A 157 14.51 5.91 5.30
N SER A 158 13.48 5.09 5.50
CA SER A 158 12.57 4.64 4.43
C SER A 158 11.18 5.25 4.53
N GLN A 159 10.82 5.80 5.70
CA GLN A 159 9.50 6.38 5.90
C GLN A 159 9.39 7.73 5.21
N PHE A 160 8.28 7.94 4.53
CA PHE A 160 7.95 9.20 3.88
C PHE A 160 6.46 9.49 4.04
N PHE A 161 6.10 10.76 3.86
CA PHE A 161 4.71 11.18 3.82
C PHE A 161 4.41 11.99 2.57
N ILE A 162 3.14 11.94 2.16
CA ILE A 162 2.58 12.74 1.09
C ILE A 162 1.62 13.74 1.74
N CYS A 163 1.86 15.02 1.50
CA CYS A 163 0.97 16.09 1.91
C CYS A 163 -0.35 16.00 1.14
N THR A 164 -1.48 15.91 1.83
CA THR A 164 -2.79 15.67 1.20
C THR A 164 -3.75 16.85 1.32
N GLY A 165 -3.47 17.83 2.18
CA GLY A 165 -4.34 19.00 2.34
C GLY A 165 -3.60 20.24 2.81
N GLU A 166 -4.34 21.34 2.87
CA GLU A 166 -3.80 22.69 3.12
C GLU A 166 -3.09 22.83 4.46
N GLN A 167 -3.44 22.02 5.47
CA GLN A 167 -2.77 22.06 6.76
C GLN A 167 -1.28 21.66 6.66
N SER A 168 -0.87 20.97 5.59
CA SER A 168 0.52 20.63 5.36
C SER A 168 1.42 21.85 5.16
N LYS A 169 0.84 22.99 4.75
CA LYS A 169 1.56 24.26 4.62
C LYS A 169 2.12 24.77 5.95
N ASN A 170 1.57 24.33 7.09
CA ASN A 170 2.08 24.68 8.42
C ASN A 170 3.52 24.20 8.65
N LEU A 171 3.97 23.16 7.92
CA LEU A 171 5.35 22.69 7.95
C LEU A 171 6.35 23.74 7.45
N ASN A 172 5.92 24.73 6.66
CA ASN A 172 6.78 25.81 6.18
C ASN A 172 7.27 26.73 7.32
N ASN A 173 6.59 26.76 8.47
CA ASN A 173 7.04 27.54 9.63
C ASN A 173 8.30 26.95 10.28
N SER A 174 8.57 25.66 10.07
CA SER A 174 9.76 24.96 10.58
C SER A 174 10.11 23.81 9.64
N PRO A 175 10.75 24.10 8.49
CA PRO A 175 10.87 23.19 7.35
C PRO A 175 11.94 22.10 7.57
N ASN A 176 11.67 21.16 8.48
CA ASN A 176 12.64 20.17 8.97
C ASN A 176 12.57 18.79 8.29
N TYR A 177 11.86 18.67 7.17
CA TYR A 177 11.69 17.41 6.42
C TYR A 177 12.17 17.57 4.97
N THR A 178 13.07 16.70 4.53
CA THR A 178 13.60 16.76 3.17
C THR A 178 12.49 16.52 2.15
N ILE A 179 12.20 17.50 1.29
CA ILE A 179 11.30 17.35 0.14
C ILE A 179 12.08 16.70 -0.99
N TRP A 180 11.61 15.55 -1.45
CA TRP A 180 12.33 14.74 -2.46
C TRP A 180 11.45 14.34 -3.64
N GLY A 181 10.14 14.61 -3.59
CA GLY A 181 9.23 14.29 -4.67
C GLY A 181 7.97 15.14 -4.68
N GLN A 182 7.23 15.02 -5.78
CA GLN A 182 5.91 15.63 -5.95
C GLN A 182 5.00 14.66 -6.70
N VAL A 183 3.78 14.46 -6.22
CA VAL A 183 2.73 13.73 -6.93
C VAL A 183 2.36 14.53 -8.18
N VAL A 184 2.51 13.92 -9.35
CA VAL A 184 2.22 14.54 -10.66
C VAL A 184 1.02 13.93 -11.37
N GLU A 185 0.62 12.71 -10.99
CA GLU A 185 -0.59 12.04 -11.48
C GLU A 185 -1.21 11.21 -10.34
N GLY A 186 -2.53 11.04 -10.34
CA GLY A 186 -3.24 10.20 -9.35
C GLY A 186 -3.42 10.86 -7.98
N MET A 187 -3.51 12.20 -7.91
CA MET A 187 -3.79 12.89 -6.64
C MET A 187 -5.15 12.51 -6.05
N ASP A 188 -6.13 12.18 -6.89
CA ASP A 188 -7.43 11.63 -6.47
C ASP A 188 -7.27 10.30 -5.72
N VAL A 189 -6.34 9.43 -6.13
CA VAL A 189 -6.00 8.20 -5.40
C VAL A 189 -5.36 8.53 -4.05
N VAL A 190 -4.43 9.47 -4.01
CA VAL A 190 -3.80 9.93 -2.76
C VAL A 190 -4.87 10.47 -1.78
N LEU A 191 -5.81 11.28 -2.26
CA LEU A 191 -6.92 11.80 -1.46
C LEU A 191 -7.90 10.71 -1.02
N LYS A 192 -8.13 9.70 -1.88
CA LYS A 192 -8.95 8.52 -1.53
C LYS A 192 -8.31 7.73 -0.39
N ILE A 193 -6.99 7.58 -0.37
CA ILE A 193 -6.27 6.98 0.76
C ILE A 193 -6.44 7.85 2.01
N ALA A 194 -6.26 9.17 1.90
CA ALA A 194 -6.42 10.11 3.02
C ALA A 194 -7.83 10.14 3.63
N ALA A 195 -8.84 9.67 2.90
CA ALA A 195 -10.23 9.58 3.35
C ALA A 195 -10.56 8.27 4.09
N VAL A 196 -9.62 7.33 4.20
CA VAL A 196 -9.83 6.07 4.92
C VAL A 196 -10.12 6.36 6.40
N PRO A 197 -11.18 5.78 7.00
CA PRO A 197 -11.49 6.00 8.41
C PRO A 197 -10.33 5.55 9.30
N VAL A 198 -10.05 6.34 10.34
CA VAL A 198 -8.96 6.12 11.29
C VAL A 198 -9.47 5.84 12.70
N LYS A 199 -8.65 5.18 13.50
CA LYS A 199 -8.81 4.94 14.93
C LYS A 199 -7.58 5.45 15.68
N ALA A 200 -7.68 5.50 17.01
CA ALA A 200 -6.55 5.84 17.86
C ALA A 200 -5.37 4.88 17.64
N ASP A 201 -4.16 5.43 17.54
CA ASP A 201 -2.91 4.70 17.61
C ASP A 201 -2.56 4.33 19.07
N SER A 202 -1.38 3.74 19.30
CA SER A 202 -0.93 3.37 20.65
C SER A 202 -0.69 4.56 21.59
N ARG A 203 -0.64 5.79 21.04
CA ARG A 203 -0.44 7.05 21.77
C ARG A 203 -1.73 7.86 21.90
N GLY A 204 -2.85 7.35 21.37
CA GLY A 204 -4.15 8.02 21.39
C GLY A 204 -4.40 8.98 20.21
N GLU A 205 -3.49 9.11 19.26
CA GLU A 205 -3.70 9.94 18.07
C GLU A 205 -4.69 9.23 17.12
N ALA A 206 -5.78 9.89 16.75
CA ALA A 206 -6.74 9.34 15.78
C ALA A 206 -6.17 9.38 14.35
N SER A 207 -5.23 8.48 14.06
CA SER A 207 -4.49 8.48 12.80
C SER A 207 -4.20 7.10 12.22
N LYS A 208 -4.43 6.01 12.96
CA LYS A 208 -4.21 4.64 12.46
C LYS A 208 -5.37 4.21 11.56
N PRO A 209 -5.16 3.81 10.30
CA PRO A 209 -6.26 3.36 9.45
C PRO A 209 -7.02 2.16 10.04
N THR A 210 -8.34 2.14 9.80
CA THR A 210 -9.22 1.04 10.21
C THR A 210 -9.12 -0.18 9.30
N ASN A 211 -8.79 0.06 8.03
CA ASN A 211 -8.50 -0.98 7.03
C ASN A 211 -7.12 -0.72 6.44
N ASP A 212 -6.37 -1.79 6.17
CA ASP A 212 -5.02 -1.67 5.63
C ASP A 212 -5.07 -1.17 4.18
N VAL A 213 -4.32 -0.11 3.93
CA VAL A 213 -3.97 0.36 2.59
C VAL A 213 -2.50 0.05 2.39
N LEU A 214 -2.16 -0.70 1.34
CA LEU A 214 -0.80 -1.15 1.10
C LEU A 214 -0.28 -0.71 -0.27
N ILE A 215 1.04 -0.53 -0.33
CA ILE A 215 1.80 -0.44 -1.57
C ILE A 215 1.94 -1.86 -2.11
N GLN A 216 1.43 -2.11 -3.30
CA GLN A 216 1.58 -3.40 -3.98
C GLN A 216 2.95 -3.47 -4.66
N GLU A 217 3.32 -2.39 -5.35
CA GLU A 217 4.57 -2.27 -6.11
C GLU A 217 4.95 -0.80 -6.29
N ILE A 218 6.26 -0.53 -6.39
CA ILE A 218 6.78 0.74 -6.90
C ILE A 218 7.69 0.46 -8.10
N THR A 219 7.32 0.99 -9.26
CA THR A 219 8.13 0.92 -10.47
C THR A 219 8.86 2.26 -10.69
N ILE A 220 10.18 2.21 -10.88
CA ILE A 220 10.99 3.39 -11.20
C ILE A 220 11.16 3.51 -12.71
N THR A 221 10.77 4.66 -13.27
CA THR A 221 11.03 5.02 -14.67
C THR A 221 12.05 6.14 -14.75
N GLU A 222 12.98 6.07 -15.70
CA GLU A 222 13.99 7.09 -15.96
C GLU A 222 13.91 7.57 -17.42
N GLN A 223 14.01 8.87 -17.63
CA GLN A 223 13.95 9.56 -18.92
C GLN A 223 15.13 10.50 -19.09
#